data_AF-A0A6V8NQ18-F1
#
_entry.id   AF-A0A6V8NQ18-F1
#
_cell.length_a   1.000
_cell.length_b   1.000
_cell.length_c   1.000
_cell.angle_alpha   90.00
_cell.angle_beta   90.00
_cell.angle_gamma   90.00
#
_symmetry.space_group_name_H-M   'P 1'
#
loop_
_entity.id
_entity.type
_entity.pdbx_description
1 polymer ?
#
loop_
_entity_poly.entity_id
_entity_poly.type
_entity_poly.pdbx_seq_one_letter_code
_entity_poly.pdbx_strand_id
1 'polypeptide(L)'
;PDLPFSYYVETVRRLEEEFPHVHIQAFTAVEIKHFADLSGLSFQDVLLTLKEAGLGSLPGGGAEILDDGIRREVCSRKASAKEWLEIMRTAHRLGFRSNATMLYGHIESPENRIDHLIKLRELQDETGGFQSFIPLPFHPKNTPLGKMTGARRPTAYEDLKMLSISRLMLDNFDHIKAFWIMLDPKIAQLSLDFGVDDLDGTV
;
A
#
# COMPACT_ATOMS: atom_id res chain seq x y z
N PRO A 1 -2.36 -13.58 -14.44
CA PRO A 1 -3.24 -13.53 -15.64
C PRO A 1 -2.42 -13.10 -16.85
N ASP A 2 -2.52 -13.78 -17.98
CA ASP A 2 -1.71 -13.50 -19.18
C ASP A 2 -2.33 -12.42 -20.07
N LEU A 3 -3.03 -11.46 -19.47
CA LEU A 3 -3.72 -10.39 -20.19
C LEU A 3 -2.75 -9.26 -20.52
N PRO A 4 -2.80 -8.70 -21.75
CA PRO A 4 -1.93 -7.59 -22.13
C PRO A 4 -2.29 -6.31 -21.36
N PHE A 5 -1.34 -5.37 -21.25
CA PHE A 5 -1.57 -4.09 -20.59
C PHE A 5 -2.80 -3.33 -21.16
N SER A 6 -3.03 -3.41 -22.48
CA SER A 6 -4.18 -2.79 -23.15
C SER A 6 -5.53 -3.23 -22.60
N TYR A 7 -5.66 -4.45 -22.08
CA TYR A 7 -6.88 -4.92 -21.43
C TYR A 7 -7.22 -4.09 -20.19
N TYR A 8 -6.23 -3.79 -19.35
CA TYR A 8 -6.42 -3.02 -18.13
C TYR A 8 -6.73 -1.55 -18.45
N VAL A 9 -6.04 -0.98 -19.43
CA VAL A 9 -6.32 0.38 -19.92
C VAL A 9 -7.76 0.50 -20.43
N GLU A 10 -8.21 -0.46 -21.24
CA GLU A 10 -9.58 -0.47 -21.76
C GLU A 10 -10.62 -0.69 -20.65
N THR A 11 -10.28 -1.47 -19.63
CA THR A 11 -11.14 -1.66 -18.46
C THR A 11 -11.36 -0.36 -17.70
N VAL A 12 -10.29 0.40 -17.43
CA VAL A 12 -10.39 1.71 -16.78
C VAL A 12 -11.20 2.67 -17.64
N ARG A 13 -10.90 2.75 -18.94
CA ARG A 13 -11.62 3.62 -19.89
C ARG A 13 -13.12 3.37 -19.89
N ARG A 14 -13.54 2.10 -19.98
CA ARG A 14 -14.97 1.76 -19.96
C ARG A 14 -15.65 2.11 -18.65
N LEU A 15 -14.96 1.93 -17.52
CA LEU A 15 -15.51 2.30 -16.22
C LEU A 15 -15.69 3.82 -16.11
N GLU A 16 -14.73 4.60 -16.61
CA GLU A 16 -14.81 6.06 -16.63
C GLU A 16 -15.92 6.55 -17.57
N GLU A 17 -16.08 5.94 -18.75
CA GLU A 17 -17.13 6.28 -19.72
C GLU A 17 -18.54 5.97 -19.19
N GLU A 18 -18.74 4.79 -18.59
CA GLU A 18 -20.04 4.35 -18.06
C GLU A 18 -20.37 5.01 -16.70
N PHE A 19 -19.36 5.31 -15.88
CA PHE A 19 -19.53 5.83 -14.53
C PHE A 19 -18.62 7.03 -14.23
N PRO A 20 -18.73 8.15 -14.98
CA PRO A 20 -17.79 9.29 -14.90
C PRO A 20 -17.81 10.08 -13.57
N HIS A 21 -18.70 9.71 -12.66
CA HIS A 21 -18.82 10.31 -11.32
C HIS A 21 -18.21 9.41 -10.23
N VAL A 22 -17.74 8.22 -10.58
CA VAL A 22 -17.13 7.26 -9.66
C VAL A 22 -15.62 7.39 -9.76
N HIS A 23 -14.98 7.73 -8.64
CA HIS A 23 -13.52 7.80 -8.58
C HIS A 23 -12.89 6.41 -8.70
N ILE A 24 -12.03 6.22 -9.70
CA ILE A 24 -11.33 4.95 -9.91
C ILE A 24 -10.01 4.95 -9.14
N GLN A 25 -9.99 4.26 -8.00
CA GLN A 25 -8.76 3.92 -7.28
C GLN A 25 -8.37 2.46 -7.58
N ALA A 26 -7.30 2.26 -8.34
CA ALA A 26 -6.90 0.92 -8.77
C ALA A 26 -5.38 0.78 -8.92
N PHE A 27 -4.93 -0.48 -8.94
CA PHE A 27 -3.56 -0.94 -9.19
C PHE A 27 -2.51 -0.46 -8.17
N THR A 28 -1.89 -1.40 -7.47
CA THR A 28 -0.76 -1.08 -6.61
C THR A 28 0.52 -0.88 -7.44
N ALA A 29 1.59 -0.39 -6.83
CA ALA A 29 2.90 -0.32 -7.48
C ALA A 29 3.40 -1.69 -8.00
N VAL A 30 2.92 -2.81 -7.43
CA VAL A 30 3.25 -4.16 -7.92
C VAL A 30 2.61 -4.39 -9.29
N GLU A 31 1.36 -3.98 -9.48
CA GLU A 31 0.69 -4.06 -10.78
C GLU A 31 1.29 -3.09 -11.79
N ILE A 32 1.65 -1.87 -11.37
CA ILE A 32 2.33 -0.91 -12.26
C ILE A 32 3.66 -1.48 -12.77
N LYS A 33 4.46 -2.11 -11.89
CA LYS A 33 5.69 -2.80 -12.27
C LYS A 33 5.41 -3.94 -13.25
N HIS A 34 4.37 -4.73 -12.99
CA HIS A 34 3.95 -5.80 -13.88
C HIS A 34 3.52 -5.29 -15.27
N PHE A 35 2.80 -4.17 -15.34
CA PHE A 35 2.40 -3.56 -16.61
C PHE A 35 3.59 -3.02 -17.40
N ALA A 36 4.59 -2.45 -16.71
CA ALA A 36 5.85 -2.05 -17.34
C ALA A 36 6.58 -3.26 -17.92
N ASP A 37 6.68 -4.37 -17.17
CA ASP A 37 7.28 -5.62 -17.67
C ASP A 37 6.53 -6.16 -18.90
N LEU A 38 5.20 -6.13 -18.89
CA LEU A 38 4.36 -6.66 -19.97
C LEU A 38 4.42 -5.81 -21.25
N SER A 39 4.49 -4.49 -21.11
CA SER A 39 4.40 -3.56 -22.24
C SER A 39 5.76 -3.09 -22.75
N GLY A 40 6.82 -3.24 -21.95
CA GLY A 40 8.13 -2.65 -22.21
C GLY A 40 8.18 -1.13 -22.01
N LEU A 41 7.12 -0.53 -21.46
CA LEU A 41 7.02 0.90 -21.18
C LEU A 41 7.71 1.27 -19.86
N SER A 42 8.07 2.54 -19.71
CA SER A 42 8.51 3.07 -18.41
C SER A 42 7.35 3.15 -17.41
N PHE A 43 7.64 3.21 -16.11
CA PHE A 43 6.60 3.43 -15.09
C PHE A 43 5.81 4.72 -15.34
N GLN A 44 6.49 5.77 -15.83
CA GLN A 44 5.87 7.04 -16.18
C GLN A 44 4.86 6.86 -17.31
N ASP A 45 5.22 6.16 -18.39
CA ASP A 45 4.35 5.96 -19.54
C ASP A 45 3.15 5.06 -19.20
N VAL A 46 3.36 4.03 -18.37
CA VAL A 46 2.26 3.20 -17.85
C VAL A 46 1.26 4.05 -17.06
N LEU A 47 1.76 4.87 -16.12
CA LEU A 47 0.93 5.72 -15.28
C LEU A 47 0.21 6.80 -16.08
N LEU A 48 0.87 7.42 -17.06
CA LEU A 48 0.25 8.38 -17.97
C LEU A 48 -0.86 7.73 -18.80
N THR A 49 -0.59 6.55 -19.37
CA THR A 49 -1.58 5.81 -20.16
C THR A 49 -2.83 5.47 -19.32
N LEU A 50 -2.63 5.05 -18.06
CA LEU A 50 -3.75 4.78 -17.14
C LEU A 50 -4.47 6.07 -16.73
N LYS A 51 -3.74 7.17 -16.51
CA LYS A 51 -4.32 8.48 -16.19
C LYS A 51 -5.22 8.97 -17.32
N GLU A 52 -4.75 8.89 -18.56
CA GLU A 52 -5.52 9.25 -19.76
C GLU A 52 -6.76 8.37 -19.96
N ALA A 53 -6.71 7.13 -19.46
CA ALA A 53 -7.86 6.24 -19.47
C ALA A 53 -8.89 6.52 -18.36
N GLY A 54 -8.58 7.39 -17.38
CA GLY A 54 -9.50 7.72 -16.27
C GLY A 54 -9.08 7.21 -14.89
N LEU A 55 -7.86 6.68 -14.73
CA LEU A 55 -7.38 6.31 -13.39
C LEU A 55 -7.26 7.57 -12.51
N GLY A 56 -7.86 7.55 -11.32
CA GLY A 56 -7.90 8.70 -10.43
C GLY A 56 -6.84 8.69 -9.32
N SER A 57 -6.61 7.56 -8.65
CA SER A 57 -5.60 7.42 -7.58
C SER A 57 -5.05 6.00 -7.47
N LEU A 58 -3.96 5.83 -6.72
CA LEU A 58 -3.38 4.53 -6.44
C LEU A 58 -3.65 4.09 -4.99
N PRO A 59 -4.05 2.83 -4.75
CA PRO A 59 -4.03 2.25 -3.41
C PRO A 59 -2.60 2.06 -2.90
N GLY A 60 -2.42 1.93 -1.58
CA GLY A 60 -1.09 1.81 -0.96
C GLY A 60 -0.51 0.41 -0.85
N GLY A 61 -1.14 -0.60 -1.46
CA GLY A 61 -0.76 -2.01 -1.32
C GLY A 61 0.62 -2.35 -1.91
N GLY A 62 1.10 -3.56 -1.60
CA GLY A 62 2.32 -4.12 -2.19
C GLY A 62 3.65 -3.59 -1.61
N ALA A 63 3.57 -2.69 -0.64
CA ALA A 63 4.72 -2.18 0.10
C ALA A 63 5.29 -3.22 1.06
N GLU A 64 4.46 -4.09 1.65
CA GLU A 64 4.87 -5.11 2.64
C GLU A 64 5.80 -4.50 3.72
N ILE A 65 7.06 -4.95 3.77
CA ILE A 65 8.18 -4.24 4.38
C ILE A 65 9.10 -3.74 3.26
N LEU A 66 9.56 -2.49 3.34
CA LEU A 66 10.47 -1.86 2.37
C LEU A 66 11.94 -2.22 2.66
N ASP A 67 12.20 -3.49 2.98
CA ASP A 67 13.52 -4.08 3.19
C ASP A 67 13.70 -5.26 2.23
N ASP A 68 14.69 -5.20 1.34
CA ASP A 68 14.84 -6.22 0.30
C ASP A 68 15.22 -7.62 0.87
N GLY A 69 15.76 -7.70 2.09
CA GLY A 69 15.96 -8.96 2.80
C GLY A 69 14.62 -9.62 3.13
N ILE A 70 13.76 -8.90 3.84
CA ILE A 70 12.41 -9.36 4.19
C ILE A 70 11.59 -9.65 2.92
N ARG A 71 11.67 -8.79 1.89
CA ARG A 71 10.94 -8.98 0.63
C ARG A 71 11.33 -10.25 -0.10
N ARG A 72 12.61 -10.67 -0.06
CA ARG A 72 13.03 -11.95 -0.68
C ARG A 72 12.36 -13.15 -0.02
N GLU A 73 12.10 -13.09 1.27
CA GLU A 73 11.46 -14.18 2.01
C GLU A 73 9.93 -14.15 1.87
N VAL A 74 9.34 -12.95 1.89
CA VAL A 74 7.87 -12.78 1.93
C VAL A 74 7.25 -12.66 0.55
N CYS A 75 7.90 -11.98 -0.39
CA CYS A 75 7.29 -11.56 -1.66
C CYS A 75 8.29 -11.41 -2.82
N SER A 76 9.17 -12.39 -3.02
CA SER A 76 10.29 -12.34 -3.98
C SER A 76 9.95 -12.05 -5.45
N ARG A 77 8.69 -12.24 -5.86
CA ARG A 77 8.22 -11.99 -7.25
C ARG A 77 7.61 -10.59 -7.45
N LYS A 78 7.49 -9.79 -6.39
CA LYS A 78 6.95 -8.43 -6.45
C LYS A 78 8.07 -7.42 -6.76
N ALA A 79 7.70 -6.17 -6.97
CA ALA A 79 8.64 -5.05 -7.06
C ALA A 79 9.59 -5.04 -5.83
N SER A 80 10.85 -4.64 -6.02
CA SER A 80 11.78 -4.32 -4.94
C SER A 80 11.31 -3.11 -4.12
N ALA A 81 11.92 -2.87 -2.95
CA ALA A 81 11.61 -1.68 -2.16
C ALA A 81 11.88 -0.39 -2.95
N LYS A 82 13.00 -0.38 -3.70
CA LYS A 82 13.39 0.74 -4.56
C LYS A 82 12.39 0.99 -5.69
N GLU A 83 11.96 -0.07 -6.38
CA GLU A 83 10.96 0.06 -7.46
C GLU A 83 9.60 0.54 -6.92
N TRP A 84 9.16 0.03 -5.76
CA TRP A 84 7.92 0.48 -5.13
C TRP A 84 7.98 2.00 -4.86
N LEU A 85 9.05 2.48 -4.21
CA LEU A 85 9.25 3.90 -3.94
C LEU A 85 9.34 4.74 -5.22
N GLU A 86 10.02 4.25 -6.26
CA GLU A 86 10.15 4.96 -7.54
C GLU A 86 8.81 5.08 -8.28
N ILE A 87 7.98 4.04 -8.24
CA ILE A 87 6.65 4.07 -8.84
C ILE A 87 5.76 5.09 -8.11
N MET A 88 5.75 5.07 -6.77
CA MET A 88 4.98 6.05 -5.99
C MET A 88 5.48 7.47 -6.22
N ARG A 89 6.80 7.68 -6.26
CA ARG A 89 7.42 8.96 -6.62
C ARG A 89 6.97 9.46 -7.99
N THR A 90 7.00 8.57 -8.99
CA THR A 90 6.56 8.88 -10.35
C THR A 90 5.08 9.24 -10.39
N ALA A 91 4.24 8.45 -9.71
CA ALA A 91 2.80 8.72 -9.62
C ALA A 91 2.51 10.10 -9.01
N HIS A 92 3.17 10.44 -7.91
CA HIS A 92 2.98 11.74 -7.24
C HIS A 92 3.45 12.91 -8.11
N ARG A 93 4.58 12.77 -8.81
CA ARG A 93 5.05 13.78 -9.79
C ARG A 93 4.10 13.97 -10.96
N LEU A 94 3.37 12.92 -11.34
CA LEU A 94 2.28 12.99 -12.33
C LEU A 94 0.96 13.50 -11.73
N GLY A 95 0.93 13.89 -10.46
CA GLY A 95 -0.23 14.46 -9.78
C GLY A 95 -1.24 13.43 -9.25
N PHE A 96 -0.90 12.14 -9.21
CA PHE A 96 -1.73 11.17 -8.50
C PHE A 96 -1.63 11.37 -6.99
N ARG A 97 -2.76 11.20 -6.31
CA ARG A 97 -2.79 10.91 -4.87
C ARG A 97 -2.68 9.41 -4.66
N SER A 98 -2.16 9.02 -3.50
CA SER A 98 -2.09 7.61 -3.13
C SER A 98 -2.12 7.39 -1.62
N ASN A 99 -2.03 6.12 -1.21
CA ASN A 99 -1.83 5.72 0.18
C ASN A 99 -0.53 4.90 0.31
N ALA A 100 -0.13 4.59 1.54
CA ALA A 100 0.95 3.65 1.81
C ALA A 100 0.52 2.61 2.85
N THR A 101 0.98 1.37 2.69
CA THR A 101 0.69 0.28 3.63
C THR A 101 1.97 -0.27 4.24
N MET A 102 1.86 -0.92 5.40
CA MET A 102 2.93 -1.75 5.94
C MET A 102 2.33 -3.04 6.50
N LEU A 103 2.76 -4.19 5.99
CA LEU A 103 2.42 -5.47 6.62
C LEU A 103 3.35 -5.67 7.83
N TYR A 104 2.81 -5.96 9.01
CA TYR A 104 3.61 -6.14 10.23
C TYR A 104 3.15 -7.33 11.06
N GLY A 105 4.03 -7.80 11.95
CA GLY A 105 3.79 -8.93 12.82
C GLY A 105 4.09 -10.28 12.20
N HIS A 106 4.97 -10.32 11.19
CA HIS A 106 5.50 -11.55 10.60
C HIS A 106 6.97 -11.76 11.01
N ILE A 107 7.84 -12.00 10.04
CA ILE A 107 9.27 -12.30 10.27
C ILE A 107 10.15 -11.07 10.48
N GLU A 108 9.61 -9.86 10.30
CA GLU A 108 10.38 -8.62 10.33
C GLU A 108 10.71 -8.19 11.75
N SER A 109 11.84 -7.50 11.90
CA SER A 109 12.23 -6.92 13.19
C SER A 109 11.55 -5.55 13.42
N PRO A 110 11.50 -5.04 14.66
CA PRO A 110 11.08 -3.66 14.93
C PRO A 110 11.87 -2.63 14.11
N GLU A 111 13.17 -2.83 13.93
CA GLU A 111 14.03 -1.96 13.12
C GLU A 111 13.59 -1.91 11.66
N ASN A 112 13.18 -3.05 11.08
CA ASN A 112 12.64 -3.07 9.72
C ASN A 112 11.36 -2.24 9.59
N ARG A 113 10.50 -2.22 10.62
CA ARG A 113 9.28 -1.40 10.64
C ARG A 113 9.62 0.09 10.69
N ILE A 114 10.57 0.46 11.53
CA ILE A 114 11.00 1.87 11.66
C ILE A 114 11.65 2.35 10.37
N ASP A 115 12.52 1.55 9.76
CA ASP A 115 13.14 1.84 8.47
C ASP A 115 12.09 1.99 7.35
N HIS A 116 11.05 1.14 7.33
CA HIS A 116 9.91 1.31 6.43
C HIS A 116 9.24 2.69 6.63
N LEU A 117 8.91 3.07 7.86
CA LEU A 117 8.26 4.36 8.16
C LEU A 117 9.13 5.55 7.76
N ILE A 118 10.45 5.48 7.99
CA ILE A 118 11.40 6.51 7.58
C ILE A 118 11.36 6.68 6.05
N LYS A 119 11.46 5.59 5.28
CA LYS A 119 11.42 5.64 3.81
C LYS A 119 10.13 6.25 3.27
N LEU A 120 8.99 5.93 3.89
CA LEU A 120 7.72 6.54 3.52
C LEU A 120 7.68 8.04 3.84
N ARG A 121 8.14 8.43 5.03
CA ARG A 121 8.20 9.84 5.44
C ARG A 121 9.10 10.65 4.51
N GLU A 122 10.28 10.15 4.18
CA GLU A 122 11.22 10.82 3.27
C GLU A 122 10.65 10.98 1.85
N LEU A 123 9.96 9.96 1.34
CA LEU A 123 9.27 10.07 0.05
C LEU A 123 8.12 11.09 0.11
N GLN A 124 7.41 11.13 1.23
CA GLN A 124 6.35 12.11 1.45
C GLN A 124 6.91 13.54 1.57
N ASP A 125 8.07 13.74 2.20
CA ASP A 125 8.75 15.04 2.24
C ASP A 125 9.12 15.53 0.83
N GLU A 126 9.50 14.62 -0.07
CA GLU A 126 9.83 14.99 -1.45
C GLU A 126 8.59 15.28 -2.30
N THR A 127 7.51 14.51 -2.13
CA THR A 127 6.43 14.46 -3.14
C THR A 127 5.06 14.88 -2.63
N GLY A 128 4.81 14.79 -1.33
CA GLY A 128 3.56 15.16 -0.67
C GLY A 128 2.32 14.44 -1.19
N GLY A 129 2.47 13.30 -1.88
CA GLY A 129 1.40 12.65 -2.64
C GLY A 129 0.59 11.60 -1.87
N PHE A 130 1.11 11.11 -0.74
CA PHE A 130 0.37 10.19 0.13
C PHE A 130 -0.70 10.94 0.94
N GLN A 131 -1.86 10.29 1.13
CA GLN A 131 -2.95 10.78 1.97
C GLN A 131 -3.00 10.01 3.29
N SER A 132 -3.12 8.68 3.22
CA SER A 132 -3.24 7.83 4.40
C SER A 132 -2.10 6.80 4.48
N PHE A 133 -1.63 6.54 5.71
CA PHE A 133 -0.84 5.37 6.04
C PHE A 133 -1.70 4.28 6.70
N ILE A 134 -1.46 3.03 6.32
CA ILE A 134 -2.33 1.89 6.65
C ILE A 134 -1.47 0.73 7.18
N PRO A 135 -1.25 0.60 8.50
CA PRO A 135 -0.58 -0.56 9.05
C PRO A 135 -1.53 -1.77 9.03
N LEU A 136 -1.08 -2.87 8.42
CA LEU A 136 -1.86 -4.09 8.23
C LEU A 136 -1.29 -5.22 9.10
N PRO A 137 -2.03 -5.73 10.11
CA PRO A 137 -1.55 -6.84 10.91
C PRO A 137 -1.48 -8.12 10.06
N PHE A 138 -0.42 -8.89 10.22
CA PHE A 138 -0.25 -10.17 9.54
C PHE A 138 -1.24 -11.21 10.09
N HIS A 139 -1.96 -11.87 9.18
CA HIS A 139 -2.87 -12.96 9.50
C HIS A 139 -2.24 -14.28 9.04
N PRO A 140 -1.67 -15.09 9.97
CA PRO A 140 -0.86 -16.26 9.59
C PRO A 140 -1.67 -17.45 9.07
N LYS A 141 -2.96 -17.53 9.42
CA LYS A 141 -3.81 -18.67 9.06
C LYS A 141 -3.87 -18.85 7.55
N ASN A 142 -3.75 -20.09 7.10
CA ASN A 142 -3.80 -20.48 5.68
C ASN A 142 -2.74 -19.83 4.78
N THR A 143 -1.63 -19.32 5.33
CA THR A 143 -0.51 -18.79 4.55
C THR A 143 0.72 -19.72 4.61
N PRO A 144 1.52 -19.83 3.53
CA PRO A 144 2.80 -20.54 3.59
C PRO A 144 3.74 -19.96 4.65
N LEU A 145 3.83 -18.62 4.74
CA LEU A 145 4.68 -17.93 5.71
C LEU A 145 4.29 -18.27 7.16
N GLY A 146 2.99 -18.25 7.49
CA GLY A 146 2.52 -18.61 8.82
C GLY A 146 2.84 -20.08 9.17
N LYS A 147 2.73 -21.00 8.21
CA LYS A 147 3.11 -22.41 8.40
C LYS A 147 4.62 -22.60 8.61
N MET A 148 5.44 -21.86 7.86
CA MET A 148 6.90 -21.96 7.92
C MET A 148 7.50 -21.36 9.19
N THR A 149 6.92 -20.25 9.67
CA THR A 149 7.51 -19.43 10.74
C THR A 149 6.89 -19.69 12.10
N GLY A 150 5.68 -20.28 12.14
CA GLY A 150 4.89 -20.36 13.37
C GLY A 150 4.42 -19.00 13.89
N ALA A 151 4.47 -17.96 13.05
CA ALA A 151 4.05 -16.62 13.42
C ALA A 151 2.60 -16.62 13.94
N ARG A 152 2.36 -15.86 15.01
CA ARG A 152 1.02 -15.61 15.54
C ARG A 152 0.48 -14.30 15.00
N ARG A 153 -0.85 -14.16 15.01
CA ARG A 153 -1.48 -12.85 14.79
C ARG A 153 -0.96 -11.88 15.87
N PRO A 154 -0.68 -10.61 15.51
CA PRO A 154 -0.53 -9.54 16.48
C PRO A 154 -1.68 -9.51 17.51
N THR A 155 -1.35 -9.14 18.73
CA THR A 155 -2.33 -8.87 19.79
C THR A 155 -2.92 -7.47 19.62
N ALA A 156 -4.08 -7.21 20.22
CA ALA A 156 -4.68 -5.87 20.23
C ALA A 156 -3.72 -4.79 20.75
N TYR A 157 -2.88 -5.12 21.74
CA TYR A 157 -1.85 -4.20 22.25
C TYR A 157 -0.79 -3.88 21.18
N GLU A 158 -0.32 -4.89 20.44
CA GLU A 158 0.65 -4.68 19.37
C GLU A 158 0.06 -3.87 18.21
N ASP A 159 -1.22 -4.10 17.89
CA ASP A 159 -1.94 -3.35 16.86
C ASP A 159 -2.05 -1.86 17.23
N LEU A 160 -2.57 -1.56 18.42
CA LEU A 160 -2.71 -0.18 18.93
C LEU A 160 -1.35 0.51 19.07
N LYS A 161 -0.32 -0.23 19.52
CA LYS A 161 1.05 0.27 19.60
C LYS A 161 1.59 0.64 18.22
N MET A 162 1.40 -0.20 17.21
CA MET A 162 1.85 0.10 15.84
C MET A 162 1.14 1.32 15.27
N LEU A 163 -0.18 1.43 15.45
CA LEU A 163 -0.95 2.62 15.05
C LEU A 163 -0.43 3.91 15.71
N SER A 164 -0.18 3.85 17.02
CA SER A 164 0.36 4.99 17.78
C SER A 164 1.75 5.40 17.31
N ILE A 165 2.64 4.43 17.07
CA ILE A 165 3.98 4.69 16.54
C ILE A 165 3.89 5.33 15.16
N SER A 166 3.02 4.83 14.29
CA SER A 166 2.82 5.39 12.96
C SER A 166 2.34 6.84 13.01
N ARG A 167 1.37 7.18 13.88
CA ARG A 167 0.94 8.58 14.08
C ARG A 167 2.07 9.49 14.55
N LEU A 168 2.91 9.02 15.47
CA LEU A 168 4.03 9.81 16.00
C LEU A 168 5.18 9.97 15.00
N MET A 169 5.42 8.97 14.15
CA MET A 169 6.52 8.99 13.20
C MET A 169 6.19 9.64 11.87
N LEU A 170 4.98 9.45 11.36
CA LEU A 170 4.54 9.99 10.07
C LEU A 170 3.88 11.36 10.29
N ASP A 171 4.70 12.32 10.70
CA ASP A 171 4.30 13.71 10.95
C ASP A 171 3.79 14.45 9.69
N ASN A 172 4.11 13.93 8.50
CA ASN A 172 3.76 14.49 7.19
C ASN A 172 2.72 13.66 6.40
N PHE A 173 2.06 12.70 7.05
CA PHE A 173 0.84 12.05 6.56
C PHE A 173 -0.36 12.67 7.27
N ASP A 174 -1.37 13.05 6.48
CA ASP A 174 -2.60 13.64 7.01
C ASP A 174 -3.36 12.63 7.86
N HIS A 175 -3.45 11.38 7.38
CA HIS A 175 -4.31 10.35 7.96
C HIS A 175 -3.56 9.07 8.36
N ILE A 176 -3.90 8.53 9.53
CA ILE A 176 -3.61 7.13 9.87
C ILE A 176 -4.92 6.34 9.79
N LYS A 177 -4.93 5.34 8.91
CA LYS A 177 -6.13 4.57 8.59
C LYS A 177 -6.14 3.21 9.26
N ALA A 178 -7.26 2.89 9.92
CA ALA A 178 -7.56 1.54 10.38
C ALA A 178 -8.56 0.86 9.43
N PHE A 179 -8.11 -0.23 8.81
CA PHE A 179 -8.98 -1.08 8.01
C PHE A 179 -9.67 -2.11 8.92
N TRP A 180 -10.95 -1.87 9.24
CA TRP A 180 -11.64 -2.60 10.32
C TRP A 180 -11.77 -4.10 10.07
N ILE A 181 -11.77 -4.51 8.80
CA ILE A 181 -11.83 -5.91 8.37
C ILE A 181 -10.56 -6.67 8.84
N MET A 182 -9.41 -6.00 8.92
CA MET A 182 -8.14 -6.61 9.34
C MET A 182 -7.89 -6.52 10.85
N LEU A 183 -8.37 -5.46 11.51
CA LEU A 183 -8.13 -5.20 12.93
C LEU A 183 -9.16 -5.85 13.87
N ASP A 184 -10.40 -6.09 13.43
CA ASP A 184 -11.60 -6.33 14.26
C ASP A 184 -12.33 -5.02 14.63
N PRO A 185 -13.68 -4.96 14.54
CA PRO A 185 -14.45 -3.74 14.84
C PRO A 185 -14.20 -3.13 16.23
N LYS A 186 -13.96 -3.94 17.27
CA LYS A 186 -13.71 -3.42 18.63
C LYS A 186 -12.34 -2.75 18.73
N ILE A 187 -11.35 -3.32 18.06
CA ILE A 187 -9.99 -2.75 18.02
C ILE A 187 -10.00 -1.48 17.15
N ALA A 188 -10.71 -1.50 16.01
CA ALA A 188 -10.87 -0.33 15.16
C ALA A 188 -11.53 0.85 15.90
N GLN A 189 -12.59 0.61 16.68
CA GLN A 189 -13.20 1.65 17.52
C GLN A 189 -12.21 2.23 18.53
N LEU A 190 -11.51 1.36 19.27
CA LEU A 190 -10.52 1.81 20.26
C LEU A 190 -9.36 2.57 19.61
N SER A 191 -8.98 2.23 18.38
CA SER A 191 -7.85 2.85 17.70
C SER A 191 -7.99 4.35 17.45
N LEU A 192 -9.22 4.89 17.49
CA LEU A 192 -9.49 6.33 17.39
C LEU A 192 -8.81 7.12 18.53
N ASP A 193 -8.63 6.51 19.70
CA ASP A 193 -7.90 7.10 20.82
C ASP A 193 -6.37 6.89 20.73
N PHE A 194 -5.88 6.19 19.70
CA PHE A 194 -4.48 5.80 19.50
C PHE A 194 -3.91 6.33 18.17
N GLY A 195 -4.47 7.44 17.69
CA GLY A 195 -3.93 8.21 16.56
C GLY A 195 -4.55 7.90 15.20
N VAL A 196 -5.56 7.04 15.13
CA VAL A 196 -6.36 6.79 13.92
C VAL A 196 -7.43 7.86 13.79
N ASP A 197 -7.58 8.39 12.58
CA ASP A 197 -8.62 9.35 12.23
C ASP A 197 -9.41 8.94 10.96
N ASP A 198 -9.03 7.82 10.33
CA ASP A 198 -9.61 7.31 9.11
C ASP A 198 -10.01 5.82 9.29
N LEU A 199 -11.31 5.52 9.29
CA LEU A 199 -11.85 4.16 9.37
C LEU A 199 -12.34 3.72 7.99
N ASP A 200 -11.84 2.57 7.51
CA ASP A 200 -12.10 2.13 6.14
C ASP A 200 -12.53 0.65 6.04
N GLY A 201 -13.32 0.39 5.01
CA GLY A 201 -13.94 -0.89 4.67
C GLY A 201 -15.14 -0.70 3.75
N THR A 202 -15.60 -1.78 3.13
CA THR A 202 -16.84 -1.78 2.35
C THR A 202 -18.04 -1.85 3.29
N VAL A 203 -18.90 -0.83 3.26
CA VAL A 203 -20.13 -0.72 4.05
C VAL A 203 -21.30 -1.43 3.37
#